data_AF-A0A1J0TXA6-F1
#
_entry.id   AF-A0A1J0TXA6-F1
#
_cell.length_a   1.000
_cell.length_b   1.000
_cell.length_c   1.000
_cell.angle_alpha   90.00
_cell.angle_beta   90.00
_cell.angle_gamma   90.00
#
_symmetry.space_group_name_H-M   'P 1'
#
loop_
_entity.id
_entity.type
_entity.pdbx_description
1 polymer ?
#
loop_
_entity_poly.entity_id
_entity_poly.type
_entity_poly.pdbx_seq_one_letter_code
_entity_poly.pdbx_strand_id
1 'polypeptide(L)'
;MVHGPDFSIRGIVRSVDQDNRPRNKVGWTTIGNQVPPTLAGGGVDATEIRVWRDGMRVRIEEPDGTVVLLCDGTTCWRFRPNRDLPLAAPVETLQFRGNGTDLLARRPAAHWVGDDFTHPVGQIATTLFLDRPAWTFELAPPPHKSHPMQMVVDQATGLVLQQRSDGAGLVEEWVELTVGEVFDDALFVWNGAADSAEDERRRQLAEHHDRRAQRLDWFRTHVTAEPLQVAVVADVNVDYVHTFDEHTGAFEASLGRQMITGSLARRPRSSQPWELRWAGPVHRWSTADFDWAVALHDTELPVESLATLQTRLHPGVPVLDPSDGI
;
A
#
# COMPACT_ATOMS: atom_id res chain seq x y z
N MET A 1 0.54 -19.48 -10.98
CA MET A 1 0.82 -20.23 -9.74
C MET A 1 -0.53 -20.60 -9.16
N VAL A 2 -0.84 -21.89 -9.06
CA VAL A 2 -2.19 -22.34 -8.66
C VAL A 2 -2.27 -22.31 -7.15
N HIS A 3 -3.11 -21.44 -6.60
CA HIS A 3 -3.51 -21.55 -5.20
C HIS A 3 -4.25 -22.89 -5.06
N GLY A 4 -3.86 -23.76 -4.12
CA GLY A 4 -4.61 -24.99 -3.80
C GLY A 4 -6.07 -24.69 -3.39
N PRO A 5 -6.89 -25.68 -3.06
CA PRO A 5 -8.28 -25.43 -2.65
C PRO A 5 -8.35 -24.48 -1.44
N ASP A 6 -9.32 -23.56 -1.46
CA ASP A 6 -9.67 -22.80 -0.27
C ASP A 6 -10.56 -23.69 0.61
N PHE A 7 -10.18 -23.85 1.87
CA PHE A 7 -10.96 -24.56 2.86
C PHE A 7 -11.74 -23.57 3.72
N SER A 8 -12.95 -23.96 4.10
CA SER A 8 -13.67 -23.26 5.15
C SER A 8 -12.94 -23.41 6.49
N ILE A 9 -12.92 -22.34 7.28
CA ILE A 9 -12.26 -22.31 8.58
C ILE A 9 -13.13 -21.61 9.62
N ARG A 10 -13.08 -22.13 10.85
CA ARG A 10 -13.68 -21.50 12.04
C ARG A 10 -12.68 -21.55 13.18
N GLY A 11 -12.62 -20.50 13.99
CA GLY A 11 -11.80 -20.56 15.19
C GLY A 11 -11.65 -19.23 15.89
N ILE A 12 -10.63 -19.17 16.75
CA ILE A 12 -10.22 -17.97 17.46
C ILE A 12 -8.80 -17.65 17.06
N VAL A 13 -8.59 -16.41 16.62
CA VAL A 13 -7.27 -15.86 16.34
C VAL A 13 -6.91 -14.90 17.46
N ARG A 14 -5.71 -15.07 18.02
CA ARG A 14 -5.11 -14.18 19.01
C ARG A 14 -4.02 -13.34 18.36
N SER A 15 -3.97 -12.05 18.69
CA SER A 15 -2.95 -11.10 18.24
C SER A 15 -2.53 -10.18 19.39
N VAL A 16 -1.29 -10.34 19.83
CA VAL A 16 -0.75 -9.65 21.01
C VAL A 16 0.66 -9.13 20.78
N ASP A 17 0.99 -8.02 21.46
CA ASP A 17 2.36 -7.53 21.62
C ASP A 17 3.02 -8.09 22.90
N GLN A 18 4.23 -7.60 23.19
CA GLN A 18 5.05 -8.04 24.32
C GLN A 18 4.40 -7.78 25.68
N ASP A 19 3.50 -6.80 25.75
CA ASP A 19 2.76 -6.41 26.95
C ASP A 19 1.36 -7.07 26.99
N ASN A 20 1.12 -8.07 26.12
CA ASN A 20 -0.17 -8.73 25.92
C ASN A 20 -1.30 -7.76 25.55
N ARG A 21 -0.96 -6.68 24.85
CA ARG A 21 -1.92 -5.69 24.35
C ARG A 21 -2.34 -6.01 22.92
N PRO A 22 -3.55 -5.63 22.52
CA PRO A 22 -4.07 -5.91 21.19
C PRO A 22 -3.30 -5.11 20.14
N ARG A 23 -2.99 -5.74 18.99
CA ARG A 23 -2.19 -5.15 17.92
C ARG A 23 -3.02 -4.27 16.98
N ASN A 24 -3.71 -3.25 17.51
CA ASN A 24 -4.74 -2.47 16.80
C ASN A 24 -4.21 -1.45 15.79
N LYS A 25 -2.92 -1.52 15.43
CA LYS A 25 -2.29 -0.50 14.59
C LYS A 25 -2.16 -0.97 13.15
N VAL A 26 -3.30 -1.14 12.48
CA VAL A 26 -3.31 -1.07 11.01
C VAL A 26 -3.91 0.26 10.59
N GLY A 27 -3.01 1.17 10.23
CA GLY A 27 -3.35 2.39 9.53
C GLY A 27 -3.27 2.17 8.04
N TRP A 28 -4.18 2.78 7.29
CA TRP A 28 -4.04 2.95 5.85
C TRP A 28 -4.06 4.45 5.56
N THR A 29 -3.14 4.89 4.71
CA THR A 29 -3.15 6.25 4.17
C THR A 29 -3.60 6.16 2.72
N THR A 30 -4.69 6.84 2.38
CA THR A 30 -5.12 7.00 0.99
C THR A 30 -4.18 7.95 0.26
N ILE A 31 -3.62 7.50 -0.86
CA ILE A 31 -2.92 8.37 -1.81
C ILE A 31 -3.87 8.59 -3.00
N GLY A 32 -4.21 9.85 -3.27
CA GLY A 32 -5.13 10.23 -4.36
C GLY A 32 -6.58 9.78 -4.12
N ASN A 33 -7.27 9.43 -5.21
CA ASN A 33 -8.72 9.12 -5.21
C ASN A 33 -9.06 7.63 -5.01
N GLN A 34 -8.17 6.84 -4.42
CA GLN A 34 -8.42 5.41 -4.21
C GLN A 34 -9.52 5.18 -3.17
N VAL A 35 -10.37 4.16 -3.40
CA VAL A 35 -11.34 3.69 -2.41
C VAL A 35 -10.56 3.08 -1.23
N PRO A 36 -10.79 3.55 0.02
CA PRO A 36 -10.12 2.97 1.18
C PRO A 36 -10.45 1.48 1.31
N PRO A 37 -9.48 0.63 1.67
CA PRO A 37 -9.75 -0.78 1.87
C PRO A 37 -10.63 -1.01 3.09
N THR A 38 -11.49 -2.03 2.99
CA THR A 38 -12.19 -2.61 4.13
C THR A 38 -11.23 -3.54 4.86
N LEU A 39 -10.61 -3.03 5.92
CA LEU A 39 -9.66 -3.81 6.73
C LEU A 39 -10.40 -4.74 7.70
N ALA A 40 -10.10 -6.05 7.64
CA ALA A 40 -10.69 -7.06 8.51
C ALA A 40 -10.25 -6.95 9.97
N GLY A 41 -8.97 -6.59 10.22
CA GLY A 41 -8.46 -6.35 11.57
C GLY A 41 -8.59 -4.90 12.04
N GLY A 42 -9.07 -3.98 11.19
CA GLY A 42 -9.08 -2.56 11.50
C GLY A 42 -10.17 -2.20 12.52
N GLY A 43 -9.77 -1.62 13.66
CA GLY A 43 -10.71 -1.14 14.68
C GLY A 43 -11.31 -2.23 15.57
N VAL A 44 -10.68 -3.40 15.60
CA VAL A 44 -10.88 -4.41 16.65
C VAL A 44 -10.09 -3.95 17.87
N ASP A 45 -10.72 -3.89 19.04
CA ASP A 45 -10.01 -3.53 20.28
C ASP A 45 -9.64 -4.75 21.15
N ALA A 46 -10.07 -5.93 20.75
CA ALA A 46 -9.77 -7.19 21.41
C ALA A 46 -8.41 -7.80 20.97
N THR A 47 -7.78 -8.52 21.90
CA THR A 47 -6.61 -9.38 21.63
C THR A 47 -6.98 -10.66 20.89
N GLU A 48 -8.26 -11.01 20.88
CA GLU A 48 -8.80 -12.22 20.29
C GLU A 48 -10.01 -11.88 19.43
N ILE A 49 -10.15 -12.58 18.32
CA ILE A 49 -11.32 -12.49 17.45
C ILE A 49 -11.83 -13.89 17.12
N ARG A 50 -13.16 -14.04 17.06
CA ARG A 50 -13.80 -15.23 16.52
C ARG A 50 -14.00 -15.06 15.03
N VAL A 51 -13.67 -16.09 14.27
CA VAL A 51 -13.70 -16.04 12.82
C VAL A 51 -14.42 -17.24 12.24
N TRP A 52 -15.23 -16.97 11.23
CA TRP A 52 -15.74 -17.94 10.28
C TRP A 52 -15.37 -17.45 8.89
N ARG A 53 -14.79 -18.31 8.05
CA ARG A 53 -14.43 -17.95 6.68
C ARG A 53 -14.71 -19.13 5.74
N ASP A 54 -15.28 -18.82 4.59
CA ASP A 54 -15.40 -19.75 3.47
C ASP A 54 -15.18 -19.02 2.14
N GLY A 55 -14.01 -19.23 1.53
CA GLY A 55 -13.56 -18.45 0.39
C GLY A 55 -13.45 -16.96 0.73
N MET A 56 -14.22 -16.12 0.05
CA MET A 56 -14.31 -14.68 0.34
C MET A 56 -15.41 -14.32 1.35
N ARG A 57 -16.22 -15.29 1.76
CA ARG A 57 -17.23 -15.09 2.81
C ARG A 57 -16.53 -15.10 4.15
N VAL A 58 -16.78 -14.10 4.98
CA VAL A 58 -16.14 -14.00 6.29
C VAL A 58 -17.06 -13.34 7.31
N ARG A 59 -17.00 -13.84 8.54
CA ARG A 59 -17.59 -13.22 9.73
C ARG A 59 -16.49 -13.09 10.77
N ILE A 60 -16.35 -11.90 11.34
CA ILE A 60 -15.43 -11.61 12.43
C ILE A 60 -16.22 -11.00 13.58
N GLU A 61 -16.05 -11.57 14.76
CA GLU A 61 -16.61 -11.06 16.01
C GLU A 61 -15.52 -10.83 17.04
N GLU A 62 -15.76 -9.89 17.94
CA GLU A 62 -15.06 -9.81 19.21
C GLU A 62 -15.52 -10.93 20.17
N PRO A 63 -14.79 -11.21 21.26
CA PRO A 63 -15.13 -12.30 22.18
C PRO A 63 -16.50 -12.17 22.87
N ASP A 64 -17.05 -10.96 22.95
CA ASP A 64 -18.39 -10.69 23.48
C ASP A 64 -19.52 -10.97 22.46
N GLY A 65 -19.18 -11.35 21.23
CA GLY A 65 -20.13 -11.60 20.14
C GLY A 65 -20.44 -10.37 19.29
N THR A 66 -19.83 -9.22 19.58
CA THR A 66 -19.97 -8.02 18.76
C THR A 66 -19.39 -8.27 17.37
N VAL A 67 -20.23 -8.13 16.34
CA VAL A 67 -19.80 -8.28 14.95
C VAL A 67 -18.95 -7.10 14.55
N VAL A 68 -17.77 -7.35 14.00
CA VAL A 68 -16.85 -6.33 13.47
C VAL A 68 -16.92 -6.28 11.96
N LEU A 69 -16.97 -7.45 11.32
CA LEU A 69 -17.01 -7.59 9.87
C LEU A 69 -17.93 -8.74 9.47
N LEU A 70 -18.73 -8.51 8.44
CA LEU A 70 -19.40 -9.54 7.64
C LEU A 70 -19.03 -9.37 6.17
N CYS A 71 -18.96 -10.48 5.45
CA CYS A 71 -18.87 -10.49 4.00
C CYS A 71 -19.54 -11.74 3.45
N ASP A 72 -20.42 -11.57 2.48
CA ASP A 72 -21.13 -12.65 1.77
C ASP A 72 -20.39 -13.13 0.51
N GLY A 73 -19.18 -12.61 0.25
CA GLY A 73 -18.40 -12.86 -0.95
C GLY A 73 -18.64 -11.85 -2.07
N THR A 74 -19.56 -10.90 -1.91
CA THR A 74 -19.84 -9.80 -2.85
C THR A 74 -19.80 -8.43 -2.15
N THR A 75 -20.42 -8.33 -0.98
CA THR A 75 -20.49 -7.12 -0.15
C THR A 75 -19.83 -7.39 1.19
N CYS A 76 -19.09 -6.41 1.70
CA CYS A 76 -18.56 -6.39 3.05
C CYS A 76 -19.33 -5.34 3.88
N TRP A 77 -19.76 -5.72 5.08
CA TRP A 77 -20.33 -4.81 6.07
C TRP A 77 -19.37 -4.68 7.24
N ARG A 78 -18.84 -3.46 7.42
CA ARG A 78 -17.95 -3.15 8.52
C ARG A 78 -18.69 -2.38 9.60
N PHE A 79 -18.67 -2.93 10.81
CA PHE A 79 -19.24 -2.33 12.00
C PHE A 79 -18.14 -1.54 12.70
N ARG A 80 -18.45 -0.35 13.21
CA ARG A 80 -17.49 0.51 13.90
C ARG A 80 -18.09 1.01 15.21
N PRO A 81 -17.27 1.15 16.27
CA PRO A 81 -17.68 1.90 17.45
C PRO A 81 -18.11 3.30 17.01
N ASN A 82 -19.28 3.75 17.45
CA ASN A 82 -19.89 5.06 17.13
C ASN A 82 -20.57 5.20 15.75
N ARG A 83 -21.03 4.10 15.13
CA ARG A 83 -22.00 4.16 14.03
C ARG A 83 -23.19 3.26 14.30
N ASP A 84 -24.39 3.77 14.00
CA ASP A 84 -25.63 3.00 14.13
C ASP A 84 -25.80 1.98 13.01
N LEU A 85 -25.25 2.27 11.83
CA LEU A 85 -25.31 1.40 10.64
C LEU A 85 -23.90 0.94 10.24
N PRO A 86 -23.75 -0.32 9.80
CA PRO A 86 -22.50 -0.77 9.20
C PRO A 86 -22.25 -0.06 7.87
N LEU A 87 -20.97 0.04 7.51
CA LEU A 87 -20.55 0.54 6.21
C LEU A 87 -20.47 -0.63 5.22
N ALA A 88 -21.30 -0.61 4.19
CA ALA A 88 -21.29 -1.54 3.08
C ALA A 88 -20.26 -1.11 2.02
N ALA A 89 -19.38 -2.02 1.63
CA ALA A 89 -18.37 -1.84 0.60
C ALA A 89 -18.28 -3.08 -0.31
N PRO A 90 -17.84 -2.95 -1.57
CA PRO A 90 -17.59 -4.09 -2.44
C PRO A 90 -16.48 -5.01 -1.88
N VAL A 91 -16.57 -6.33 -2.13
CA VAL A 91 -15.61 -7.33 -1.64
C VAL A 91 -14.18 -7.11 -2.12
N GLU A 92 -13.98 -6.44 -3.25
CA GLU A 92 -12.66 -6.12 -3.80
C GLU A 92 -11.89 -5.13 -2.91
N THR A 93 -12.60 -4.43 -2.02
CA THR A 93 -11.99 -3.56 -1.01
C THR A 93 -11.50 -4.33 0.21
N LEU A 94 -11.92 -5.59 0.40
CA LEU A 94 -11.58 -6.39 1.59
C LEU A 94 -10.09 -6.70 1.63
N GLN A 95 -9.45 -6.37 2.74
CA GLN A 95 -8.07 -6.75 3.02
C GLN A 95 -7.95 -7.36 4.41
N PHE A 96 -7.37 -8.55 4.45
CA PHE A 96 -6.96 -9.22 5.67
C PHE A 96 -5.64 -8.61 6.13
N ARG A 97 -5.72 -7.69 7.10
CA ARG A 97 -4.57 -6.99 7.69
C ARG A 97 -4.87 -6.63 9.13
N GLY A 98 -3.94 -6.96 10.03
CA GLY A 98 -4.02 -6.58 11.44
C GLY A 98 -4.79 -7.56 12.30
N ASN A 99 -4.58 -7.48 13.62
CA ASN A 99 -5.23 -8.32 14.63
C ASN A 99 -5.25 -9.82 14.24
N GLY A 100 -4.15 -10.32 13.67
CA GLY A 100 -4.02 -11.71 13.23
C GLY A 100 -4.83 -12.08 11.98
N THR A 101 -5.59 -11.15 11.39
CA THR A 101 -6.44 -11.46 10.24
C THR A 101 -5.65 -11.86 8.99
N ASP A 102 -4.36 -11.49 8.91
CA ASP A 102 -3.44 -11.98 7.88
C ASP A 102 -3.34 -13.53 7.87
N LEU A 103 -3.64 -14.21 8.99
CA LEU A 103 -3.68 -15.68 9.09
C LEU A 103 -4.92 -16.32 8.45
N LEU A 104 -5.96 -15.53 8.14
CA LEU A 104 -7.22 -16.03 7.58
C LEU A 104 -7.09 -16.39 6.10
N ALA A 105 -6.08 -15.84 5.43
CA ALA A 105 -5.78 -16.10 4.04
C ALA A 105 -4.40 -16.73 3.90
N ARG A 106 -4.21 -17.53 2.86
CA ARG A 106 -2.87 -17.99 2.50
C ARG A 106 -2.06 -16.81 2.00
N ARG A 107 -0.78 -16.77 2.38
CA ARG A 107 0.16 -15.75 1.92
C ARG A 107 0.27 -15.83 0.37
N PRO A 108 -0.08 -14.76 -0.37
CA PRO A 108 0.00 -14.76 -1.82
C PRO A 108 1.40 -15.08 -2.32
N ALA A 109 1.50 -15.71 -3.51
CA ALA A 109 2.77 -16.02 -4.17
C ALA A 109 3.73 -14.82 -4.24
N ALA A 110 3.19 -13.64 -4.55
CA ALA A 110 3.95 -12.40 -4.66
C ALA A 110 4.61 -11.99 -3.33
N HIS A 111 4.06 -12.40 -2.19
CA HIS A 111 4.64 -12.08 -0.87
C HIS A 111 5.83 -12.98 -0.51
N TRP A 112 6.17 -13.95 -1.36
CA TRP A 112 7.38 -14.78 -1.26
C TRP A 112 8.51 -14.28 -2.17
N VAL A 113 8.31 -13.16 -2.85
CA VAL A 113 9.30 -12.53 -3.74
C VAL A 113 9.80 -11.23 -3.10
N GLY A 114 11.09 -10.94 -3.23
CA GLY A 114 11.76 -9.79 -2.61
C GLY A 114 12.40 -10.14 -1.28
N ASP A 115 12.66 -9.14 -0.44
CA ASP A 115 13.50 -9.29 0.78
C ASP A 115 12.72 -9.21 2.10
N ASP A 116 11.42 -8.93 2.09
CA ASP A 116 10.61 -8.79 3.32
C ASP A 116 10.09 -10.13 3.83
N PHE A 117 10.91 -10.81 4.65
CA PHE A 117 10.61 -12.11 5.24
C PHE A 117 10.16 -13.13 4.19
N THR A 118 11.04 -13.43 3.25
CA THR A 118 10.84 -14.34 2.12
C THR A 118 11.83 -15.52 2.13
N HIS A 119 12.95 -15.38 2.86
CA HIS A 119 14.04 -16.33 2.87
C HIS A 119 14.02 -17.18 4.14
N PRO A 120 13.74 -18.50 4.05
CA PRO A 120 13.85 -19.38 5.20
C PRO A 120 15.30 -19.46 5.69
N VAL A 121 15.47 -19.46 7.01
CA VAL A 121 16.75 -19.65 7.68
C VAL A 121 16.70 -20.90 8.55
N GLY A 122 17.80 -21.64 8.54
CA GLY A 122 17.89 -22.91 9.27
C GLY A 122 17.09 -24.04 8.64
N GLN A 123 16.83 -25.07 9.44
CA GLN A 123 16.12 -26.27 9.01
C GLN A 123 14.61 -26.11 9.20
N ILE A 124 13.84 -26.52 8.20
CA ILE A 124 12.39 -26.70 8.35
C ILE A 124 12.14 -27.94 9.19
N ALA A 125 11.47 -27.78 10.33
CA ALA A 125 11.10 -28.88 11.21
C ALA A 125 9.60 -29.21 11.09
N THR A 126 9.24 -30.44 11.47
CA THR A 126 7.84 -30.87 11.60
C THR A 126 7.40 -30.76 13.05
N THR A 127 6.17 -30.32 13.29
CA THR A 127 5.58 -30.19 14.63
C THR A 127 4.08 -30.55 14.61
N LEU A 128 3.45 -30.54 15.78
CA LEU A 128 2.00 -30.52 15.94
C LEU A 128 1.57 -29.16 16.47
N PHE A 129 0.56 -28.55 15.86
CA PHE A 129 -0.05 -27.30 16.31
C PHE A 129 -1.56 -27.46 16.30
N LEU A 130 -2.21 -27.32 17.46
CA LEU A 130 -3.63 -27.64 17.66
C LEU A 130 -4.00 -29.05 17.12
N ASP A 131 -3.16 -30.03 17.45
CA ASP A 131 -3.25 -31.42 16.99
C ASP A 131 -3.16 -31.64 15.46
N ARG A 132 -2.67 -30.64 14.73
CA ARG A 132 -2.48 -30.70 13.27
C ARG A 132 -1.00 -30.83 12.91
N PRO A 133 -0.63 -31.75 12.00
CA PRO A 133 0.72 -31.79 11.44
C PRO A 133 1.07 -30.45 10.76
N ALA A 134 2.15 -29.85 11.20
CA ALA A 134 2.60 -28.55 10.73
C ALA A 134 4.11 -28.56 10.40
N TRP A 135 4.52 -27.62 9.56
CA TRP A 135 5.91 -27.22 9.44
C TRP A 135 6.17 -26.01 10.34
N THR A 136 7.35 -25.96 10.92
CA THR A 136 7.85 -24.78 11.63
C THR A 136 9.21 -24.39 11.06
N PHE A 137 9.39 -23.10 10.82
CA PHE A 137 10.62 -22.53 10.26
C PHE A 137 10.73 -21.04 10.59
N GLU A 138 11.93 -20.51 10.41
CA GLU A 138 12.23 -19.09 10.58
C GLU A 138 12.48 -18.43 9.23
N LEU A 139 12.14 -17.16 9.11
CA LEU A 139 12.39 -16.30 7.96
C LEU A 139 13.37 -15.19 8.36
N ALA A 140 14.39 -14.97 7.52
CA ALA A 140 15.34 -13.89 7.69
C ALA A 140 14.62 -12.53 7.68
N PRO A 141 15.04 -11.58 8.54
CA PRO A 141 14.51 -10.24 8.47
C PRO A 141 15.02 -9.47 7.24
N PRO A 142 14.24 -8.53 6.68
CA PRO A 142 14.76 -7.55 5.73
C PRO A 142 15.78 -6.62 6.39
N PRO A 143 16.59 -5.86 5.60
CA PRO A 143 17.65 -4.98 6.13
C PRO A 143 17.22 -3.95 7.19
N HIS A 144 15.94 -3.56 7.20
CA HIS A 144 15.39 -2.56 8.11
C HIS A 144 14.69 -3.15 9.35
N LYS A 145 14.73 -4.47 9.55
CA LYS A 145 14.19 -5.16 10.73
C LYS A 145 15.30 -6.00 11.38
N SER A 146 15.35 -6.02 12.71
CA SER A 146 16.43 -6.66 13.47
C SER A 146 16.15 -8.12 13.85
N HIS A 147 14.90 -8.57 13.76
CA HIS A 147 14.46 -9.83 14.34
C HIS A 147 13.83 -10.74 13.28
N PRO A 148 14.19 -12.03 13.24
CA PRO A 148 13.55 -12.99 12.34
C PRO A 148 12.08 -13.16 12.69
N MET A 149 11.36 -13.80 11.77
CA MET A 149 9.96 -14.19 11.95
C MET A 149 9.87 -15.71 11.95
N GLN A 150 9.27 -16.27 13.00
CA GLN A 150 8.91 -17.68 13.06
C GLN A 150 7.52 -17.87 12.46
N MET A 151 7.36 -18.94 11.69
CA MET A 151 6.08 -19.34 11.10
C MET A 151 5.78 -20.80 11.41
N VAL A 152 4.51 -21.07 11.70
CA VAL A 152 3.95 -22.43 11.74
C VAL A 152 2.91 -22.54 10.63
N VAL A 153 3.04 -23.55 9.78
CA VAL A 153 2.18 -23.74 8.59
C VAL A 153 1.58 -25.14 8.60
N ASP A 154 0.26 -25.24 8.47
CA ASP A 154 -0.47 -26.51 8.38
C ASP A 154 -0.07 -27.30 7.14
N GLN A 155 0.36 -28.55 7.29
CA GLN A 155 0.85 -29.36 6.16
C GLN A 155 -0.26 -29.71 5.16
N ALA A 156 -1.50 -29.86 5.64
CA ALA A 156 -2.62 -30.29 4.81
C ALA A 156 -3.20 -29.15 3.96
N THR A 157 -3.31 -27.95 4.54
CA THR A 157 -4.00 -26.81 3.91
C THR A 157 -3.05 -25.71 3.43
N GLY A 158 -1.83 -25.65 3.95
CA GLY A 158 -0.89 -24.54 3.74
C GLY A 158 -1.29 -23.24 4.45
N LEU A 159 -2.25 -23.28 5.39
CA LEU A 159 -2.61 -22.13 6.21
C LEU A 159 -1.50 -21.81 7.21
N VAL A 160 -1.25 -20.52 7.42
CA VAL A 160 -0.36 -20.06 8.50
C VAL A 160 -1.13 -20.18 9.81
N LEU A 161 -0.65 -21.03 10.70
CA LEU A 161 -1.24 -21.31 12.01
C LEU A 161 -0.72 -20.34 13.09
N GLN A 162 0.53 -19.90 12.95
CA GLN A 162 1.15 -18.92 13.84
C GLN A 162 2.19 -18.12 13.06
N GLN A 163 2.28 -16.83 13.35
CA GLN A 163 3.35 -15.94 12.98
C GLN A 163 3.83 -15.21 14.24
N ARG A 164 5.12 -15.29 14.56
CA ARG A 164 5.69 -14.60 15.72
C ARG A 164 7.06 -14.02 15.45
N SER A 165 7.41 -12.97 16.18
CA SER A 165 8.76 -12.42 16.22
C SER A 165 9.12 -12.12 17.67
N ASP A 166 9.96 -12.99 18.25
CA ASP A 166 10.28 -12.96 19.68
C ASP A 166 11.02 -11.69 20.08
N GLY A 167 11.96 -11.25 19.25
CA GLY A 167 12.71 -10.02 19.52
C GLY A 167 11.85 -8.76 19.43
N ALA A 168 10.75 -8.80 18.68
CA ALA A 168 9.74 -7.74 18.66
C ALA A 168 8.59 -7.96 19.66
N GLY A 169 8.58 -9.11 20.35
CA GLY A 169 7.50 -9.58 21.21
C GLY A 169 6.14 -9.59 20.52
N LEU A 170 6.08 -9.98 19.24
CA LEU A 170 4.82 -10.02 18.48
C LEU A 170 4.38 -11.47 18.27
N VAL A 171 3.12 -11.77 18.54
CA VAL A 171 2.52 -13.09 18.27
C VAL A 171 1.14 -12.92 17.66
N GLU A 172 0.92 -13.61 16.54
CA GLU A 172 -0.38 -13.84 15.92
C GLU A 172 -0.55 -15.34 15.74
N GLU A 173 -1.65 -15.90 16.23
CA GLU A 173 -1.86 -17.34 16.16
C GLU A 173 -3.32 -17.74 16.23
N TRP A 174 -3.62 -18.91 15.68
CA TRP A 174 -4.85 -19.61 16.02
C TRP A 174 -4.71 -20.21 17.41
N VAL A 175 -5.68 -19.95 18.28
CA VAL A 175 -5.81 -20.64 19.58
C VAL A 175 -6.89 -21.72 19.55
N GLU A 176 -7.79 -21.62 18.57
CA GLU A 176 -8.75 -22.66 18.20
C GLU A 176 -8.87 -22.69 16.67
N LEU A 177 -8.92 -23.87 16.04
CA LEU A 177 -9.10 -23.98 14.58
C LEU A 177 -9.85 -25.25 14.20
N THR A 178 -10.91 -25.08 13.42
CA THR A 178 -11.66 -26.12 12.71
C THR A 178 -11.57 -25.85 11.21
N VAL A 179 -11.33 -26.88 10.41
CA VAL A 179 -11.16 -26.78 8.95
C VAL A 179 -12.14 -27.69 8.25
N GLY A 180 -12.76 -27.22 7.17
CA GLY A 180 -13.64 -28.00 6.30
C GLY A 180 -15.08 -28.13 6.82
N GLU A 181 -15.49 -27.27 7.75
CA GLU A 181 -16.89 -27.20 8.22
C GLU A 181 -17.78 -26.56 7.14
N VAL A 182 -18.99 -27.08 6.96
CA VAL A 182 -19.98 -26.47 6.05
C VAL A 182 -20.78 -25.44 6.85
N PHE A 183 -20.83 -24.21 6.37
CA PHE A 183 -21.57 -23.13 7.01
C PHE A 183 -22.88 -22.83 6.29
N ASP A 184 -23.87 -22.39 7.05
CA ASP A 184 -25.08 -21.77 6.51
C ASP A 184 -24.75 -20.40 5.92
N ASP A 185 -25.28 -20.10 4.73
CA ASP A 185 -25.12 -18.81 4.06
C ASP A 185 -25.60 -17.64 4.94
N ALA A 186 -26.62 -17.86 5.77
CA ALA A 186 -27.15 -16.86 6.70
C ALA A 186 -26.11 -16.35 7.71
N LEU A 187 -25.03 -17.09 7.95
CA LEU A 187 -23.93 -16.69 8.83
C LEU A 187 -23.20 -15.44 8.32
N PHE A 188 -23.14 -15.26 7.01
CA PHE A 188 -22.28 -14.29 6.33
C PHE A 188 -23.02 -13.05 5.82
N VAL A 189 -24.36 -13.04 5.90
CA VAL A 189 -25.20 -12.02 5.29
C VAL A 189 -25.72 -11.04 6.34
N TRP A 190 -25.65 -9.75 6.02
CA TRP A 190 -26.37 -8.70 6.76
C TRP A 190 -27.64 -8.30 5.99
N ASN A 191 -28.79 -8.49 6.62
CA ASN A 191 -30.10 -8.16 6.03
C ASN A 191 -30.67 -6.81 6.52
N GLY A 192 -29.93 -6.11 7.39
CA GLY A 192 -30.35 -4.81 7.91
C GLY A 192 -29.95 -3.65 7.00
N ALA A 193 -30.30 -2.42 7.43
CA ALA A 193 -29.83 -1.22 6.76
C ALA A 193 -28.30 -1.07 6.87
N ALA A 194 -27.69 -0.42 5.88
CA ALA A 194 -26.25 -0.14 5.84
C ALA A 194 -26.00 1.18 5.10
N ASP A 195 -24.95 1.89 5.50
CA ASP A 195 -24.45 3.05 4.77
C ASP A 195 -23.55 2.60 3.61
N SER A 196 -23.57 3.33 2.50
CA SER A 196 -22.63 3.08 1.39
C SER A 196 -21.25 3.69 1.67
N ALA A 197 -20.19 2.89 1.56
CA ALA A 197 -18.80 3.35 1.65
C ALA A 197 -18.47 4.41 0.59
N GLU A 198 -19.07 4.29 -0.60
CA GLU A 198 -18.87 5.25 -1.69
C GLU A 198 -19.57 6.59 -1.40
N ASP A 199 -20.76 6.55 -0.80
CA ASP A 199 -21.48 7.78 -0.42
C ASP A 199 -20.76 8.51 0.70
N GLU A 200 -20.28 7.77 1.69
CA GLU A 200 -19.44 8.29 2.76
C GLU A 200 -18.17 8.96 2.19
N ARG A 201 -17.50 8.30 1.25
CA ARG A 201 -16.31 8.85 0.57
C ARG A 201 -16.64 10.15 -0.17
N ARG A 202 -17.76 10.18 -0.90
CA ARG A 202 -18.21 11.40 -1.60
C ARG A 202 -18.48 12.54 -0.62
N ARG A 203 -19.12 12.26 0.52
CA ARG A 203 -19.35 13.25 1.59
C ARG A 203 -18.03 13.77 2.16
N GLN A 204 -17.12 12.88 2.54
CA GLN A 204 -15.82 13.26 3.12
C GLN A 204 -14.97 14.08 2.15
N LEU A 205 -14.99 13.73 0.86
CA LEU A 205 -14.29 14.49 -0.18
C LEU A 205 -14.88 15.89 -0.33
N ALA A 206 -16.21 16.01 -0.40
CA ALA A 206 -16.90 17.30 -0.44
C ALA A 206 -16.57 18.15 0.79
N GLU A 207 -16.69 17.60 2.00
CA GLU A 207 -16.35 18.30 3.24
C GLU A 207 -14.88 18.72 3.32
N HIS A 208 -13.96 17.91 2.78
CA HIS A 208 -12.55 18.26 2.70
C HIS A 208 -12.32 19.42 1.73
N HIS A 209 -12.96 19.40 0.56
CA HIS A 209 -12.91 20.51 -0.40
C HIS A 209 -13.50 21.80 0.19
N ASP A 210 -14.65 21.71 0.85
CA ASP A 210 -15.32 22.85 1.49
C ASP A 210 -14.46 23.43 2.61
N ARG A 211 -13.92 22.58 3.50
CA ARG A 211 -13.00 23.03 4.56
C ARG A 211 -11.74 23.67 3.99
N ARG A 212 -11.18 23.12 2.90
CA ARG A 212 -10.01 23.71 2.23
C ARG A 212 -10.37 25.07 1.64
N ALA A 213 -11.50 25.20 0.97
CA ALA A 213 -11.98 26.46 0.41
C ALA A 213 -12.21 27.51 1.51
N GLN A 214 -12.89 27.14 2.59
CA GLN A 214 -13.11 28.02 3.76
C GLN A 214 -11.80 28.49 4.40
N ARG A 215 -10.81 27.61 4.54
CA ARG A 215 -9.50 27.98 5.09
C ARG A 215 -8.73 28.94 4.17
N LEU A 216 -8.80 28.71 2.86
CA LEU A 216 -8.19 29.62 1.88
C LEU A 216 -8.89 30.98 1.86
N ASP A 217 -10.22 31.00 1.94
CA ASP A 217 -11.01 32.23 2.02
C ASP A 217 -10.73 33.01 3.31
N TRP A 218 -10.66 32.31 4.44
CA TRP A 218 -10.25 32.91 5.71
C TRP A 218 -8.86 33.55 5.60
N PHE A 219 -7.88 32.83 5.03
CA PHE A 219 -6.52 33.35 4.85
C PHE A 219 -6.50 34.58 3.95
N ARG A 220 -7.23 34.55 2.83
CA ARG A 220 -7.37 35.68 1.90
C ARG A 220 -7.96 36.91 2.59
N THR A 221 -8.97 36.70 3.42
CA THR A 221 -9.71 37.78 4.10
C THR A 221 -8.93 38.38 5.27
N HIS A 222 -8.20 37.56 6.05
CA HIS A 222 -7.62 37.98 7.32
C HIS A 222 -6.10 38.15 7.29
N VAL A 223 -5.39 37.57 6.31
CA VAL A 223 -3.93 37.63 6.20
C VAL A 223 -3.53 38.46 4.99
N THR A 224 -3.83 37.97 3.79
CA THR A 224 -3.61 38.72 2.55
C THR A 224 -4.36 38.08 1.39
N ALA A 225 -5.01 38.93 0.59
CA ALA A 225 -5.61 38.52 -0.68
C ALA A 225 -4.59 38.51 -1.83
N GLU A 226 -3.41 39.10 -1.63
CA GLU A 226 -2.36 39.18 -2.65
C GLU A 226 -1.64 37.82 -2.79
N PRO A 227 -1.36 37.35 -4.01
CA PRO A 227 -0.56 36.16 -4.23
C PRO A 227 0.83 36.31 -3.58
N LEU A 228 1.19 35.37 -2.70
CA LEU A 228 2.52 35.31 -2.12
C LEU A 228 3.46 34.62 -3.11
N GLN A 229 4.28 35.40 -3.80
CA GLN A 229 5.30 34.91 -4.71
C GLN A 229 6.68 35.26 -4.15
N VAL A 230 7.50 34.24 -3.89
CA VAL A 230 8.88 34.38 -3.41
C VAL A 230 9.78 33.52 -4.29
N ALA A 231 10.80 34.13 -4.87
CA ALA A 231 11.84 33.39 -5.58
C ALA A 231 12.69 32.60 -4.57
N VAL A 232 12.73 31.29 -4.72
CA VAL A 232 13.56 30.40 -3.92
C VAL A 232 14.55 29.68 -4.81
N VAL A 233 15.78 29.51 -4.32
CA VAL A 233 16.77 28.67 -4.99
C VAL A 233 16.51 27.23 -4.55
N ALA A 234 16.22 26.37 -5.52
CA ALA A 234 16.03 24.94 -5.29
C ALA A 234 17.22 24.15 -5.82
N ASP A 235 17.62 23.13 -5.06
CA ASP A 235 18.59 22.15 -5.53
C ASP A 235 17.88 21.13 -6.43
N VAL A 236 18.30 21.06 -7.70
CA VAL A 236 17.81 20.13 -8.72
C VAL A 236 18.91 19.15 -9.15
N ASN A 237 19.88 18.87 -8.29
CA ASN A 237 20.88 17.83 -8.52
C ASN A 237 20.24 16.46 -8.77
N VAL A 238 20.94 15.60 -9.52
CA VAL A 238 20.52 14.20 -9.68
C VAL A 238 20.59 13.51 -8.33
N ASP A 239 19.43 13.06 -7.84
CA ASP A 239 19.33 12.32 -6.59
C ASP A 239 19.54 10.83 -6.80
N TYR A 240 18.91 10.29 -7.85
CA TYR A 240 18.91 8.86 -8.14
C TYR A 240 18.77 8.58 -9.64
N VAL A 241 19.49 7.58 -10.16
CA VAL A 241 19.38 7.13 -11.55
C VAL A 241 18.65 5.80 -11.56
N HIS A 242 17.45 5.78 -12.15
CA HIS A 242 16.55 4.60 -12.17
C HIS A 242 17.01 3.55 -13.17
N THR A 243 17.34 4.01 -14.38
CA THR A 243 17.81 3.17 -15.48
C THR A 243 18.94 3.89 -16.20
N PHE A 244 19.93 3.14 -16.66
CA PHE A 244 21.00 3.65 -17.51
C PHE A 244 21.55 2.56 -18.42
N ASP A 245 22.07 2.98 -19.56
CA ASP A 245 22.77 2.15 -20.53
C ASP A 245 24.14 2.78 -20.79
N GLU A 246 25.21 2.08 -20.39
CA GLU A 246 26.59 2.56 -20.55
C GLU A 246 27.03 2.67 -22.01
N HIS A 247 26.46 1.85 -22.91
CA HIS A 247 26.85 1.80 -24.30
C HIS A 247 26.22 2.94 -25.10
N THR A 248 24.94 3.22 -24.85
CA THR A 248 24.21 4.28 -25.56
C THR A 248 24.23 5.61 -24.83
N GLY A 249 24.54 5.60 -23.53
CA GLY A 249 24.44 6.78 -22.66
C GLY A 249 22.99 7.16 -22.33
N ALA A 250 21.99 6.34 -22.66
CA ALA A 250 20.61 6.60 -22.26
C ALA A 250 20.44 6.47 -20.75
N PHE A 251 19.58 7.30 -20.14
CA PHE A 251 19.22 7.17 -18.73
C PHE A 251 17.88 7.83 -18.40
N GLU A 252 17.32 7.44 -17.25
CA GLU A 252 16.23 8.12 -16.56
C GLU A 252 16.60 8.31 -15.08
N ALA A 253 16.43 9.51 -14.55
CA ALA A 253 16.88 9.92 -13.23
C ALA A 253 15.87 10.83 -12.52
N SER A 254 15.85 10.77 -11.19
CA SER A 254 15.18 11.76 -10.35
C SER A 254 16.07 12.96 -10.06
N LEU A 255 15.49 14.15 -10.13
CA LEU A 255 16.10 15.41 -9.73
C LEU A 255 15.57 15.89 -8.38
N GLY A 256 16.42 16.58 -7.64
CA GLY A 256 16.08 17.35 -6.45
C GLY A 256 15.78 16.51 -5.22
N ARG A 257 15.62 17.20 -4.09
CA ARG A 257 15.25 16.61 -2.80
C ARG A 257 14.19 17.48 -2.11
N GLN A 258 13.36 16.84 -1.30
CA GLN A 258 12.33 17.48 -0.44
C GLN A 258 11.26 18.27 -1.21
N MET A 259 11.48 19.56 -1.44
CA MET A 259 10.43 20.54 -1.78
C MET A 259 10.22 20.69 -3.29
N ILE A 260 11.25 20.45 -4.09
CA ILE A 260 11.16 20.40 -5.56
C ILE A 260 11.83 19.11 -6.00
N THR A 261 11.04 18.27 -6.65
CA THR A 261 11.51 17.03 -7.27
C THR A 261 11.17 17.05 -8.74
N GLY A 262 11.87 16.23 -9.52
CA GLY A 262 11.62 16.15 -10.95
C GLY A 262 12.18 14.89 -11.57
N SER A 263 12.05 14.79 -12.88
CA SER A 263 12.62 13.73 -13.67
C SER A 263 13.49 14.31 -14.77
N LEU A 264 14.62 13.66 -15.03
CA LEU A 264 15.54 13.97 -16.12
C LEU A 264 15.81 12.69 -16.90
N ALA A 265 15.71 12.75 -18.21
CA ALA A 265 16.05 11.64 -19.07
C ALA A 265 16.86 12.09 -20.27
N ARG A 266 17.64 11.14 -20.78
CA ARG A 266 18.44 11.28 -21.98
C ARG A 266 18.35 10.00 -22.80
N ARG A 267 18.32 10.13 -24.11
CA ARG A 267 18.50 9.00 -25.04
C ARG A 267 19.33 9.45 -26.25
N PRO A 268 19.98 8.53 -26.99
CA PRO A 268 20.54 8.86 -28.29
C PRO A 268 19.51 9.53 -29.18
N ARG A 269 19.94 10.54 -29.94
CA ARG A 269 19.08 11.31 -30.82
C ARG A 269 18.36 10.38 -31.79
N SER A 270 17.04 10.49 -31.83
CA SER A 270 16.21 9.60 -32.64
C SER A 270 14.94 10.31 -33.10
N SER A 271 14.51 10.01 -34.33
CA SER A 271 13.20 10.42 -34.84
C SER A 271 12.05 9.56 -34.32
N GLN A 272 12.34 8.47 -33.60
CA GLN A 272 11.30 7.63 -33.01
C GLN A 272 10.58 8.36 -31.86
N PRO A 273 9.26 8.20 -31.70
CA PRO A 273 8.52 8.80 -30.58
C PRO A 273 9.18 8.50 -29.22
N TRP A 274 9.13 9.47 -28.30
CA TRP A 274 9.62 9.30 -26.93
C TRP A 274 8.48 9.45 -25.91
N GLU A 275 7.86 8.32 -25.58
CA GLU A 275 6.80 8.29 -24.58
C GLU A 275 7.38 8.30 -23.17
N LEU A 276 7.31 9.46 -22.51
CA LEU A 276 7.64 9.62 -21.10
C LEU A 276 6.35 9.65 -20.30
N ARG A 277 6.20 8.72 -19.34
CA ARG A 277 5.01 8.62 -18.48
C ARG A 277 5.10 9.54 -17.27
N TRP A 278 5.55 10.77 -17.49
CA TRP A 278 5.72 11.77 -16.44
C TRP A 278 4.46 12.62 -16.30
N ALA A 279 4.18 13.06 -15.07
CA ALA A 279 3.09 13.99 -14.80
C ALA A 279 3.57 15.44 -14.96
N GLY A 280 2.72 16.29 -15.52
CA GLY A 280 2.96 17.73 -15.68
C GLY A 280 3.68 18.13 -16.98
N PRO A 281 4.05 19.41 -17.12
CA PRO A 281 4.77 19.91 -18.28
C PRO A 281 6.15 19.26 -18.44
N VAL A 282 6.44 18.72 -19.63
CA VAL A 282 7.74 18.13 -19.98
C VAL A 282 8.44 19.04 -20.97
N HIS A 283 9.60 19.56 -20.60
CA HIS A 283 10.46 20.31 -21.50
C HIS A 283 11.40 19.34 -22.22
N ARG A 284 11.40 19.40 -23.55
CA ARG A 284 12.24 18.55 -24.41
C ARG A 284 13.16 19.40 -25.26
N TRP A 285 14.37 18.92 -25.48
CA TRP A 285 15.33 19.54 -26.38
C TRP A 285 16.30 18.48 -26.90
N SER A 286 17.02 18.79 -27.98
CA SER A 286 18.02 17.88 -28.53
C SER A 286 19.37 18.59 -28.66
N THR A 287 20.45 17.81 -28.59
CA THR A 287 21.78 18.21 -29.04
C THR A 287 22.11 17.46 -30.33
N ALA A 288 23.36 17.51 -30.80
CA ALA A 288 23.79 16.73 -31.96
C ALA A 288 23.51 15.22 -31.79
N ASP A 289 23.81 14.69 -30.59
CA ASP A 289 23.88 13.25 -30.35
C ASP A 289 22.76 12.71 -29.44
N PHE A 290 22.06 13.58 -28.71
CA PHE A 290 21.09 13.15 -27.70
C PHE A 290 19.78 13.94 -27.73
N ASP A 291 18.68 13.26 -27.42
CA ASP A 291 17.43 13.88 -26.99
C ASP A 291 17.39 13.92 -25.46
N TRP A 292 16.89 15.02 -24.93
CA TRP A 292 16.77 15.28 -23.50
C TRP A 292 15.33 15.64 -23.15
N ALA A 293 14.93 15.28 -21.94
CA ALA A 293 13.67 15.68 -21.36
C ALA A 293 13.82 15.97 -19.88
N VAL A 294 13.18 17.03 -19.40
CA VAL A 294 13.07 17.34 -17.97
C VAL A 294 11.64 17.72 -17.62
N ALA A 295 11.20 17.29 -16.44
CA ALA A 295 9.97 17.76 -15.81
C ALA A 295 10.23 18.03 -14.34
N LEU A 296 9.69 19.12 -13.82
CA LEU A 296 9.62 19.35 -12.38
C LEU A 296 8.19 19.08 -11.91
N HIS A 297 8.05 18.43 -10.76
CA HIS A 297 6.74 18.13 -10.17
C HIS A 297 6.18 19.39 -9.49
N ASP A 298 4.90 19.65 -9.72
CA ASP A 298 4.11 20.73 -9.10
C ASP A 298 4.66 22.17 -9.30
N THR A 299 5.59 22.37 -10.24
CA THR A 299 6.13 23.69 -10.59
C THR A 299 6.47 23.76 -12.07
N GLU A 300 6.35 24.96 -12.64
CA GLU A 300 6.83 25.24 -14.01
C GLU A 300 8.32 25.60 -13.96
N LEU A 301 9.09 25.13 -14.95
CA LEU A 301 10.50 25.50 -15.09
C LEU A 301 10.59 26.74 -16.00
N PRO A 302 10.97 27.92 -15.46
CA PRO A 302 11.09 29.12 -16.28
C PRO A 302 12.11 28.94 -17.39
N VAL A 303 11.89 29.58 -18.55
CA VAL A 303 12.75 29.48 -19.73
C VAL A 303 14.23 29.78 -19.41
N GLU A 304 14.49 30.78 -18.56
CA GLU A 304 15.84 31.15 -18.13
C GLU A 304 16.51 30.04 -17.28
N SER A 305 15.73 29.39 -16.41
CA SER A 305 16.20 28.27 -15.60
C SER A 305 16.44 27.02 -16.45
N LEU A 306 15.58 26.77 -17.45
CA LEU A 306 15.80 25.70 -18.44
C LEU A 306 17.08 25.93 -19.24
N ALA A 307 17.32 27.15 -19.72
CA ALA A 307 18.56 27.49 -20.44
C ALA A 307 19.82 27.30 -19.56
N THR A 308 19.73 27.65 -18.28
CA THR A 308 20.80 27.42 -17.29
C THR A 308 21.05 25.93 -17.08
N LEU A 309 19.99 25.13 -16.96
CA LEU A 309 20.07 23.68 -16.80
C LEU A 309 20.70 23.03 -18.04
N GLN A 310 20.25 23.39 -19.24
CA GLN A 310 20.81 22.92 -20.51
C GLN A 310 22.31 23.19 -20.60
N THR A 311 22.73 24.44 -20.31
CA THR A 311 24.15 24.83 -20.29
C THR A 311 24.98 23.97 -19.33
N ARG A 312 24.43 23.61 -18.16
CA ARG A 312 25.13 22.77 -17.17
C ARG A 312 25.21 21.30 -17.57
N LEU A 313 24.16 20.76 -18.21
CA LEU A 313 24.09 19.36 -18.61
C LEU A 313 25.00 19.03 -19.79
N HIS A 314 25.24 20.00 -20.69
CA HIS A 314 26.10 19.81 -21.86
C HIS A 314 26.86 21.12 -22.20
N PRO A 315 27.91 21.46 -21.42
CA PRO A 315 28.63 22.72 -21.58
C PRO A 315 29.30 22.81 -22.96
N GLY A 316 29.05 23.91 -23.67
CA GLY A 316 29.63 24.17 -24.99
C GLY A 316 28.95 23.45 -26.16
N VAL A 317 27.91 22.66 -25.92
CA VAL A 317 27.14 21.97 -26.96
C VAL A 317 25.85 22.75 -27.25
N PRO A 318 25.58 23.15 -28.51
CA PRO A 318 24.37 23.89 -28.83
C PRO A 318 23.13 23.02 -28.68
N VAL A 319 22.05 23.64 -28.18
CA VAL A 319 20.70 23.08 -28.22
C VAL A 319 20.13 23.32 -29.62
N LEU A 320 19.56 22.28 -30.20
CA LEU A 320 18.88 22.34 -31.49
C LEU A 320 17.39 22.60 -31.25
N ASP A 321 16.83 23.55 -32.00
CA ASP A 321 15.43 23.94 -31.87
C ASP A 321 14.55 22.77 -32.36
N PRO A 322 13.47 22.39 -31.64
CA PRO A 322 12.60 21.28 -32.06
C PRO A 322 11.87 21.54 -33.39
N SER A 323 11.91 22.76 -33.91
CA SER A 323 11.39 23.17 -35.22
C SER A 323 12.22 22.70 -36.43
N ASP A 324 13.46 22.24 -36.24
CA ASP A 324 14.37 21.84 -37.32
C ASP A 324 14.22 20.37 -37.77
N GLY A 325 13.16 19.67 -37.35
CA GLY A 325 12.88 18.32 -37.82
C GLY A 325 11.67 17.66 -37.16
N ILE A 326 10.48 17.97 -37.67
CA ILE A 326 9.30 17.08 -37.64
C ILE A 326 8.84 16.88 -39.09
#